data_AF-A0A7S4P2X0-F1
#
_entry.id   AF-A0A7S4P2X0-F1
#
_cell.length_a   1.000
_cell.length_b   1.000
_cell.length_c   1.000
_cell.angle_alpha   90.00
_cell.angle_beta   90.00
_cell.angle_gamma   90.00
#
_symmetry.space_group_name_H-M   'P 1'
#
loop_
_entity.id
_entity.type
_entity.pdbx_description
1 polymer ?
#
loop_
_entity_poly.entity_id
_entity_poly.type
_entity_poly.pdbx_seq_one_letter_code
_entity_poly.pdbx_strand_id
1 'polypeptide(L)'
;KGYVDGSMCANNPRMLAVSKACAHFPRVTPENVVVLSVGAGNFPIAIHEAEEQDLDWGIKDWVPYIFDLMLDGDSLSSELLLRYMLNAPSKGFHPDKRYYRIEPTLSGPIELDSVESIPELIRVGNAVDLTEGIAFVQRHFSSGPASASDAFAQAAVKTASWARQQALKVQLSEIIGSFTAIPTAYSPPWSVGVPSLWGDDAAGKGNSTQAGQA
;
A
#
# COMPACT_ATOMS: atom_id res chain seq x y z
N LYS A 1 24.69 18.12 -21.99
CA LYS A 1 25.10 16.76 -21.54
C LYS A 1 25.96 16.95 -20.29
N GLY A 2 25.70 16.22 -19.20
CA GLY A 2 26.39 16.41 -17.91
C GLY A 2 25.48 16.61 -16.69
N TYR A 3 24.19 16.31 -16.80
CA TYR A 3 23.27 16.28 -15.65
C TYR A 3 22.95 14.83 -15.31
N VAL A 4 22.92 14.54 -14.03
CA VAL A 4 22.49 13.26 -13.45
C VAL A 4 21.13 13.45 -12.77
N ASP A 5 20.52 12.36 -12.34
CA ASP A 5 19.24 12.42 -11.62
C ASP A 5 19.36 13.29 -10.35
N GLY A 6 18.29 14.04 -10.07
CA GLY A 6 18.17 14.85 -8.87
C GLY A 6 18.22 14.02 -7.59
N SER A 7 17.90 12.73 -7.65
CA SER A 7 18.07 11.78 -6.53
C SER A 7 19.51 11.76 -5.98
N MET A 8 20.53 11.97 -6.82
CA MET A 8 21.92 12.04 -6.39
C MET A 8 22.26 13.30 -5.57
N CYS A 9 21.49 14.38 -5.72
CA CYS A 9 21.77 15.66 -5.07
C CYS A 9 20.74 16.05 -4.00
N ALA A 10 19.48 15.65 -4.19
CA ALA A 10 18.36 15.96 -3.32
C ALA A 10 17.22 14.95 -3.59
N ASN A 11 17.39 13.71 -3.12
CA ASN A 11 16.34 12.69 -3.17
C ASN A 11 15.05 13.17 -2.51
N ASN A 12 15.20 13.97 -1.45
CA ASN A 12 14.09 14.66 -0.82
C ASN A 12 14.24 16.19 -0.87
N PRO A 13 13.63 16.88 -1.85
CA PRO A 13 13.86 18.30 -2.07
C PRO A 13 13.21 19.20 -1.01
N ARG A 14 12.62 18.63 0.06
CA ARG A 14 11.87 19.38 1.09
C ARG A 14 12.68 20.48 1.76
N MET A 15 13.90 20.17 2.21
CA MET A 15 14.77 21.16 2.85
C MET A 15 15.29 22.16 1.82
N LEU A 16 15.66 21.67 0.63
CA LEU A 16 16.13 22.52 -0.45
C LEU A 16 15.07 23.55 -0.88
N ALA A 17 13.80 23.14 -0.92
CA ALA A 17 12.68 24.03 -1.25
C ALA A 17 12.54 25.17 -0.23
N VAL A 18 12.61 24.86 1.06
CA VAL A 18 12.54 25.88 2.14
C VAL A 18 13.73 26.81 2.07
N SER A 19 14.96 26.27 2.02
CA SER A 19 16.18 27.07 1.95
C SER A 19 16.19 27.97 0.72
N LYS A 20 15.76 27.45 -0.44
CA LYS A 20 15.64 28.23 -1.67
C LYS A 20 14.59 29.34 -1.54
N ALA A 21 13.44 29.05 -0.95
CA ALA A 21 12.40 30.06 -0.73
C ALA A 21 12.90 31.19 0.17
N CYS A 22 13.53 30.87 1.31
CA CYS A 22 14.11 31.86 2.22
C CYS A 22 15.24 32.68 1.57
N ALA A 23 16.08 32.04 0.73
CA ALA A 23 17.19 32.73 0.06
C ALA A 23 16.73 33.70 -1.02
N HIS A 24 15.68 33.35 -1.78
CA HIS A 24 15.22 34.15 -2.92
C HIS A 24 14.12 35.15 -2.58
N PHE A 25 13.34 34.91 -1.53
CA PHE A 25 12.23 35.77 -1.14
C PHE A 25 12.50 36.33 0.28
N PRO A 26 12.95 37.60 0.41
CA PRO A 26 13.30 38.19 1.71
C PRO A 26 12.17 38.24 2.74
N ARG A 27 10.92 38.08 2.28
CA ARG A 27 9.73 38.02 3.14
C ARG A 27 9.45 36.62 3.66
N VAL A 28 10.05 35.58 3.09
CA VAL A 28 9.90 34.20 3.52
C VAL A 28 10.96 33.92 4.56
N THR A 29 10.51 33.54 5.76
CA THR A 29 11.36 33.16 6.87
C THR A 29 10.94 31.79 7.39
N PRO A 30 11.80 31.06 8.11
CA PRO A 30 11.43 29.78 8.73
C PRO A 30 10.19 29.87 9.65
N GLU A 31 9.89 31.04 10.19
CA GLU A 31 8.75 31.29 11.06
C GLU A 31 7.42 31.41 10.31
N ASN A 32 7.44 31.78 9.02
CA ASN A 32 6.23 32.03 8.23
C ASN A 32 6.06 31.08 7.03
N VAL A 33 6.94 30.10 6.90
CA VAL A 33 6.83 29.05 5.88
C VAL A 33 5.98 27.89 6.41
N VAL A 34 5.10 27.39 5.54
CA VAL A 34 4.32 26.16 5.77
C VAL A 34 4.65 25.19 4.64
N VAL A 35 4.89 23.94 4.99
CA VAL A 35 5.36 22.92 4.05
C VAL A 35 4.52 21.67 4.16
N LEU A 36 3.86 21.34 3.04
CA LEU A 36 3.32 20.02 2.79
C LEU A 36 4.31 19.25 1.92
N SER A 37 4.76 18.10 2.41
CA SER A 37 5.69 17.22 1.69
C SER A 37 4.99 15.91 1.35
N VAL A 38 5.08 15.47 0.11
CA VAL A 38 4.47 14.21 -0.37
C VAL A 38 5.59 13.29 -0.83
N GLY A 39 5.70 12.12 -0.21
CA GLY A 39 6.64 11.06 -0.59
C GLY A 39 6.00 10.03 -1.52
N ALA A 40 6.83 9.29 -2.24
CA ALA A 40 6.39 8.18 -3.11
C ALA A 40 6.12 6.88 -2.33
N GLY A 41 6.41 6.87 -1.03
CA GLY A 41 6.31 5.71 -0.16
C GLY A 41 7.66 5.42 0.49
N ASN A 42 7.62 4.77 1.66
CA ASN A 42 8.80 4.31 2.38
C ASN A 42 8.71 2.80 2.56
N PHE A 43 9.79 2.09 2.24
CA PHE A 43 10.00 0.72 2.66
C PHE A 43 11.20 0.69 3.63
N PRO A 44 11.01 0.39 4.92
CA PRO A 44 12.11 0.30 5.87
C PRO A 44 13.01 -0.87 5.50
N ILE A 45 14.22 -0.58 5.02
CA ILE A 45 15.20 -1.62 4.69
C ILE A 45 15.87 -2.05 6.00
N ALA A 46 15.68 -3.31 6.37
CA ALA A 46 16.47 -3.95 7.40
C ALA A 46 17.54 -4.82 6.73
N ILE A 47 18.81 -4.56 7.06
CA ILE A 47 19.90 -5.45 6.69
C ILE A 47 19.85 -6.60 7.70
N HIS A 48 19.32 -7.74 7.25
CA HIS A 48 19.30 -8.96 8.07
C HIS A 48 20.66 -9.63 7.96
N GLU A 49 21.34 -9.79 9.10
CA GLU A 49 22.50 -10.68 9.20
C GLU A 49 22.02 -12.11 8.91
N ALA A 50 22.71 -12.82 8.01
CA ALA A 50 22.62 -14.27 8.05
C ALA A 50 23.31 -14.69 9.35
N GLU A 51 22.57 -15.31 10.28
CA GLU A 51 23.00 -15.67 11.65
C GLU A 51 24.32 -16.47 11.72
N GLU A 52 24.87 -16.91 10.58
CA GLU A 52 26.08 -17.72 10.44
C GLU A 52 27.19 -17.10 9.55
N GLN A 53 27.07 -15.85 9.09
CA GLN A 53 28.12 -15.22 8.26
C GLN A 53 29.09 -14.35 9.06
N ASP A 54 30.39 -14.55 8.86
CA ASP A 54 31.44 -13.63 9.31
C ASP A 54 31.09 -12.22 8.80
N LEU A 55 30.96 -11.26 9.73
CA LEU A 55 30.59 -9.85 9.47
C LEU A 55 31.70 -9.06 8.74
N ASP A 56 32.68 -9.74 8.14
CA ASP A 56 33.70 -9.16 7.26
C ASP A 56 33.11 -8.93 5.86
N TRP A 57 32.09 -8.07 5.80
CA TRP A 57 31.52 -7.62 4.55
C TRP A 57 32.56 -6.77 3.82
N GLY A 58 33.06 -7.28 2.71
CA GLY A 58 33.99 -6.56 1.86
C GLY A 58 33.29 -5.38 1.17
N ILE A 59 34.07 -4.49 0.56
CA ILE A 59 33.53 -3.35 -0.21
C ILE A 59 32.49 -3.81 -1.25
N LYS A 60 32.69 -4.97 -1.87
CA LYS A 60 31.78 -5.52 -2.88
C LYS A 60 30.40 -5.88 -2.32
N ASP A 61 30.35 -6.33 -1.07
CA ASP A 61 29.12 -6.76 -0.41
C ASP A 61 28.34 -5.54 0.13
N TRP A 62 29.04 -4.45 0.46
CA TRP A 62 28.44 -3.18 0.88
C TRP A 62 27.89 -2.32 -0.25
N VAL A 63 28.54 -2.32 -1.41
CA VAL A 63 28.21 -1.40 -2.53
C VAL A 63 26.71 -1.39 -2.90
N PRO A 64 26.00 -2.53 -2.96
CA PRO A 64 24.56 -2.52 -3.25
C PRO A 64 23.73 -1.77 -2.20
N TYR A 65 24.09 -1.86 -0.92
CA TYR A 65 23.30 -1.29 0.19
C TYR A 65 23.67 0.15 0.53
N ILE A 66 24.89 0.60 0.18
CA ILE A 66 25.38 1.95 0.53
C ILE A 66 24.47 3.03 -0.05
N PHE A 67 24.04 2.90 -1.30
CA PHE A 67 23.22 3.92 -1.95
C PHE A 67 21.85 4.03 -1.29
N ASP A 68 21.19 2.90 -1.03
CA ASP A 68 19.89 2.88 -0.37
C ASP A 68 19.97 3.45 1.05
N LEU A 69 21.02 3.09 1.79
CA LEU A 69 21.25 3.63 3.14
C LEU A 69 21.52 5.14 3.13
N MET A 70 22.27 5.64 2.15
CA MET A 70 22.52 7.08 1.99
C MET A 70 21.23 7.83 1.63
N LEU A 71 20.42 7.30 0.71
CA LEU A 71 19.18 7.92 0.26
C LEU A 71 18.12 7.92 1.36
N ASP A 72 18.00 6.84 2.13
CA ASP A 72 17.09 6.77 3.28
C ASP A 72 17.58 7.68 4.42
N GLY A 73 18.89 7.71 4.68
CA GLY A 73 19.52 8.62 5.64
C GLY A 73 19.27 10.11 5.33
N ASP A 74 19.36 10.53 4.06
CA ASP A 74 19.00 11.89 3.62
C ASP A 74 17.52 12.19 3.86
N SER A 75 16.64 11.24 3.52
CA SER A 75 15.21 11.37 3.75
C SER A 75 14.91 11.58 5.24
N LEU A 76 15.41 10.71 6.12
CA LEU A 76 15.20 10.81 7.56
C LEU A 76 15.77 12.11 8.15
N SER A 77 17.00 12.47 7.77
CA SER A 77 17.68 13.65 8.29
C SER A 77 16.96 14.94 7.87
N SER A 78 16.59 15.07 6.60
CA SER A 78 15.85 16.23 6.09
C SER A 78 14.48 16.37 6.74
N GLU A 79 13.83 15.25 7.06
CA GLU A 79 12.57 15.23 7.80
C GLU A 79 12.71 15.76 9.22
N LEU A 80 13.67 15.22 9.97
CA LEU A 80 13.90 15.61 11.36
C LEU A 80 14.26 17.10 11.43
N LEU A 81 15.13 17.57 10.56
CA LEU A 81 15.52 18.98 10.51
C LEU A 81 14.31 19.89 10.23
N LEU A 82 13.44 19.56 9.28
CA LEU A 82 12.22 20.36 9.02
C LEU A 82 11.23 20.28 10.17
N ARG A 83 11.04 19.11 10.80
CA ARG A 83 10.19 18.97 11.99
C ARG A 83 10.72 19.84 13.12
N TYR A 84 12.02 19.83 13.40
CA TYR A 84 12.62 20.68 14.44
C TYR A 84 12.55 22.16 14.07
N MET A 85 12.80 22.54 12.82
CA MET A 85 12.81 23.95 12.43
C MET A 85 11.40 24.56 12.39
N LEU A 86 10.41 23.81 11.89
CA LEU A 86 9.06 24.34 11.60
C LEU A 86 8.01 23.96 12.64
N ASN A 87 8.21 22.86 13.38
CA ASN A 87 7.30 22.40 14.43
C ASN A 87 7.88 22.53 15.84
N ALA A 88 9.12 23.03 16.01
CA ALA A 88 9.58 23.37 17.36
C ALA A 88 8.68 24.45 17.97
N PRO A 89 8.51 24.41 19.30
CA PRO A 89 7.87 25.50 20.04
C PRO A 89 8.78 26.73 19.94
N SER A 90 8.56 27.54 18.90
CA SER A 90 9.22 28.83 18.78
C SER A 90 8.78 29.74 19.93
N LYS A 91 9.56 30.78 20.22
CA LYS A 91 9.29 31.75 21.29
C LYS A 91 7.95 32.46 21.01
N GLY A 92 6.89 31.93 21.60
CA GLY A 92 5.51 32.28 21.29
C GLY A 92 4.74 30.99 21.06
N PHE A 93 3.84 30.67 21.98
CA PHE A 93 2.98 29.50 21.97
C PHE A 93 2.14 29.45 20.67
N HIS A 94 2.69 28.88 19.61
CA HIS A 94 1.95 28.53 18.41
C HIS A 94 1.66 27.03 18.45
N PRO A 95 0.42 26.61 18.71
CA PRO A 95 0.03 25.21 18.76
C PRO A 95 0.02 24.52 17.38
N ASP A 96 0.26 25.27 16.30
CA ASP A 96 0.06 24.80 14.93
C ASP A 96 1.37 24.30 14.30
N LYS A 97 1.39 23.00 13.99
CA LYS A 97 2.42 22.36 13.17
C LYS A 97 2.43 23.00 11.78
N ARG A 98 3.59 23.47 11.30
CA ARG A 98 3.78 24.07 9.96
C ARG A 98 4.43 23.13 8.95
N TYR A 99 4.83 21.93 9.38
CA TYR A 99 5.35 20.88 8.53
C TYR A 99 4.52 19.60 8.65
N TYR A 100 4.06 19.07 7.51
CA TYR A 100 3.37 17.80 7.41
C TYR A 100 3.88 16.98 6.22
N ARG A 101 4.08 15.67 6.42
CA ARG A 101 4.59 14.71 5.43
C ARG A 101 3.53 13.62 5.22
N ILE A 102 3.14 13.42 3.98
CA ILE A 102 2.33 12.27 3.55
C ILE A 102 3.31 11.28 2.91
N GLU A 103 3.49 10.14 3.55
CA GLU A 103 4.37 9.09 3.06
C GLU A 103 3.86 7.73 3.53
N PRO A 104 3.22 6.94 2.65
CA PRO A 104 2.72 5.63 3.03
C PRO A 104 3.86 4.63 3.19
N THR A 105 3.70 3.69 4.11
CA THR A 105 4.60 2.54 4.23
C THR A 105 4.22 1.50 3.19
N LEU A 106 5.20 1.04 2.42
CA LEU A 106 5.04 -0.01 1.42
C LEU A 106 5.20 -1.40 2.08
N SER A 107 4.55 -2.41 1.54
CA SER A 107 4.65 -3.79 2.03
C SER A 107 5.95 -4.50 1.62
N GLY A 108 6.64 -3.98 0.62
CA GLY A 108 7.86 -4.57 0.06
C GLY A 108 8.64 -3.54 -0.76
N PRO A 109 9.88 -3.88 -1.16
CA PRO A 109 10.63 -3.06 -2.09
C PRO A 109 9.91 -3.06 -3.45
N ILE A 110 9.75 -1.88 -4.03
CA ILE A 110 9.20 -1.69 -5.38
C ILE A 110 10.26 -0.99 -6.21
N GLU A 111 10.68 -1.63 -7.30
CA GLU A 111 11.64 -1.07 -8.24
C GLU A 111 11.04 0.13 -8.98
N LEU A 112 11.88 1.12 -9.27
CA LEU A 112 11.45 2.40 -9.86
C LEU A 112 10.85 2.22 -11.27
N ASP A 113 11.27 1.19 -11.99
CA ASP A 113 10.86 0.85 -13.35
C ASP A 113 9.81 -0.28 -13.42
N SER A 114 9.35 -0.79 -12.28
CA SER A 114 8.33 -1.86 -12.26
C SER A 114 6.93 -1.32 -12.58
N VAL A 115 6.55 -1.45 -13.86
CA VAL A 115 5.20 -1.12 -14.35
C VAL A 115 4.16 -2.08 -13.77
N GLU A 116 4.56 -3.31 -13.46
CA GLU A 116 3.72 -4.37 -12.89
C GLU A 116 3.25 -4.02 -11.47
N SER A 117 4.01 -3.19 -10.75
CA SER A 117 3.71 -2.76 -9.38
C SER A 117 2.72 -1.59 -9.31
N ILE A 118 2.33 -0.99 -10.44
CA ILE A 118 1.38 0.15 -10.49
C ILE A 118 0.05 -0.15 -9.78
N PRO A 119 -0.62 -1.32 -9.97
CA PRO A 119 -1.86 -1.62 -9.27
C PRO A 119 -1.70 -1.62 -7.74
N GLU A 120 -0.56 -2.11 -7.25
CA GLU A 120 -0.24 -2.10 -5.82
C GLU A 120 -0.01 -0.67 -5.32
N LEU A 121 0.72 0.17 -6.06
CA LEU A 121 0.91 1.59 -5.72
C LEU A 121 -0.43 2.35 -5.67
N ILE A 122 -1.35 2.05 -6.60
CA ILE A 122 -2.71 2.62 -6.58
C ILE A 122 -3.47 2.15 -5.33
N ARG A 123 -3.38 0.86 -5.00
CA ARG A 123 -4.02 0.28 -3.81
C ARG A 123 -3.52 0.95 -2.54
N VAL A 124 -2.19 1.08 -2.39
CA VAL A 124 -1.55 1.75 -1.25
C VAL A 124 -1.97 3.22 -1.19
N GLY A 125 -1.88 3.96 -2.31
CA GLY A 125 -2.25 5.37 -2.38
C GLY A 125 -3.72 5.63 -1.98
N ASN A 126 -4.62 4.73 -2.36
CA ASN A 126 -6.04 4.79 -2.02
C ASN A 126 -6.34 4.40 -0.57
N ALA A 127 -5.46 3.64 0.07
CA ALA A 127 -5.60 3.21 1.47
C ALA A 127 -5.03 4.23 2.47
N VAL A 128 -4.27 5.22 2.02
CA VAL A 128 -3.69 6.26 2.88
C VAL A 128 -4.79 7.09 3.52
N ASP A 129 -4.77 7.20 4.84
CA ASP A 129 -5.62 8.15 5.55
C ASP A 129 -5.10 9.58 5.34
N LEU A 130 -5.88 10.37 4.60
CA LEU A 130 -5.57 11.77 4.29
C LEU A 130 -6.22 12.76 5.26
N THR A 131 -6.93 12.29 6.30
CA THR A 131 -7.72 13.16 7.19
C THR A 131 -6.88 14.29 7.79
N GLU A 132 -5.73 13.97 8.36
CA GLU A 132 -4.80 14.96 8.94
C GLU A 132 -4.16 15.86 7.87
N GLY A 133 -3.84 15.31 6.70
CA GLY A 133 -3.29 16.08 5.58
C GLY A 133 -4.28 17.10 5.03
N ILE A 134 -5.54 16.72 4.90
CA ILE A 134 -6.63 17.62 4.50
C ILE A 134 -6.83 18.69 5.56
N ALA A 135 -6.87 18.33 6.85
CA ALA A 135 -6.98 19.29 7.94
C ALA A 135 -5.81 20.30 7.96
N PHE A 136 -4.59 19.83 7.70
CA PHE A 136 -3.40 20.66 7.57
C PHE A 136 -3.52 21.65 6.40
N VAL A 137 -3.93 21.17 5.22
CA VAL A 137 -4.15 22.03 4.04
C VAL A 137 -5.25 23.05 4.33
N GLN A 138 -6.33 22.62 4.97
CA GLN A 138 -7.44 23.50 5.30
C GLN A 138 -7.01 24.64 6.22
N ARG A 139 -6.26 24.30 7.28
CA ARG A 139 -5.77 25.27 8.27
C ARG A 139 -4.84 26.33 7.68
N HIS A 140 -3.97 25.95 6.75
CA HIS A 140 -2.89 26.83 6.31
C HIS A 140 -3.06 27.43 4.90
N PHE A 141 -3.90 26.83 4.04
CA PHE A 141 -4.00 27.21 2.63
C PHE A 141 -5.42 27.60 2.16
N SER A 142 -6.46 27.50 3.01
CA SER A 142 -7.86 27.76 2.59
C SER A 142 -8.27 29.23 2.54
N SER A 143 -7.32 30.16 2.44
CA SER A 143 -7.62 31.61 2.36
C SER A 143 -7.96 32.11 0.95
N GLY A 144 -8.19 31.20 -0.03
CA GLY A 144 -8.71 31.54 -1.37
C GLY A 144 -10.24 31.46 -1.44
N PRO A 145 -10.91 32.06 -2.45
CA PRO A 145 -12.37 32.05 -2.54
C PRO A 145 -12.91 30.63 -2.44
N ALA A 146 -13.88 30.43 -1.54
CA ALA A 146 -14.42 29.14 -1.07
C ALA A 146 -14.69 28.09 -2.17
N SER A 147 -14.89 28.51 -3.43
CA SER A 147 -15.15 27.60 -4.54
C SER A 147 -14.01 26.63 -4.86
N ALA A 148 -12.74 26.99 -4.61
CA ALA A 148 -11.60 26.12 -4.93
C ALA A 148 -11.31 25.11 -3.81
N SER A 149 -11.44 25.52 -2.54
CA SER A 149 -11.33 24.63 -1.38
C SER A 149 -12.46 23.61 -1.35
N ASP A 150 -13.68 24.02 -1.71
CA ASP A 150 -14.84 23.14 -1.75
C ASP A 150 -14.74 22.12 -2.88
N ALA A 151 -14.23 22.53 -4.05
CA ALA A 151 -13.98 21.61 -5.16
C ALA A 151 -12.88 20.58 -4.83
N PHE A 152 -11.80 20.98 -4.15
CA PHE A 152 -10.75 20.06 -3.73
C PHE A 152 -11.24 19.11 -2.63
N ALA A 153 -11.96 19.61 -1.63
CA ALA A 153 -12.54 18.79 -0.57
C ALA A 153 -13.56 17.78 -1.14
N GLN A 154 -14.42 18.21 -2.06
CA GLN A 154 -15.37 17.32 -2.75
C GLN A 154 -14.65 16.29 -3.63
N ALA A 155 -13.57 16.69 -4.33
CA ALA A 155 -12.75 15.76 -5.10
C ALA A 155 -12.08 14.72 -4.20
N ALA A 156 -11.49 15.13 -3.07
CA ALA A 156 -10.85 14.22 -2.12
C ALA A 156 -11.86 13.21 -1.52
N VAL A 157 -13.05 13.68 -1.11
CA VAL A 157 -14.12 12.81 -0.60
C VAL A 157 -14.62 11.85 -1.68
N LYS A 158 -14.74 12.32 -2.93
CA LYS A 158 -15.15 11.48 -4.06
C LYS A 158 -14.10 10.42 -4.39
N THR A 159 -12.81 10.76 -4.35
CA THR A 159 -11.72 9.80 -4.57
C THR A 159 -11.65 8.78 -3.43
N ALA A 160 -11.79 9.20 -2.17
CA ALA A 160 -11.81 8.30 -1.02
C ALA A 160 -13.02 7.34 -1.03
N SER A 161 -14.20 7.82 -1.43
CA SER A 161 -15.39 6.97 -1.57
C SER A 161 -15.27 5.98 -2.73
N TRP A 162 -14.70 6.41 -3.87
CA TRP A 162 -14.39 5.52 -4.99
C TRP A 162 -13.36 4.45 -4.61
N ALA A 163 -12.27 4.85 -3.93
CA ALA A 163 -11.24 3.96 -3.41
C ALA A 163 -11.84 2.88 -2.50
N ARG A 164 -12.71 3.29 -1.57
CA ARG A 164 -13.43 2.37 -0.67
C ARG A 164 -14.33 1.40 -1.44
N GLN A 165 -15.03 1.85 -2.47
CA GLN A 165 -15.86 0.99 -3.31
C GLN A 165 -15.03 -0.02 -4.12
N GLN A 166 -13.85 0.36 -4.59
CA GLN A 166 -12.96 -0.56 -5.30
C GLN A 166 -12.36 -1.61 -4.36
N ALA A 167 -11.91 -1.20 -3.17
CA ALA A 167 -11.43 -2.13 -2.14
C ALA A 167 -12.50 -3.17 -1.76
N LEU A 168 -13.76 -2.73 -1.60
CA LEU A 168 -14.90 -3.61 -1.35
C LEU A 168 -15.17 -4.59 -2.51
N LYS A 169 -15.03 -4.15 -3.76
CA LYS A 169 -15.20 -5.02 -4.94
C LYS A 169 -14.12 -6.10 -5.01
N VAL A 170 -12.87 -5.74 -4.70
CA VAL A 170 -11.76 -6.71 -4.67
C VAL A 170 -12.01 -7.74 -3.56
N GLN A 171 -12.32 -7.32 -2.34
CA GLN A 171 -12.66 -8.23 -1.24
C GLN A 171 -13.86 -9.14 -1.57
N LEU A 172 -14.91 -8.60 -2.18
CA LEU A 172 -16.06 -9.41 -2.60
C LEU A 172 -15.69 -10.43 -3.67
N SER A 173 -14.80 -10.08 -4.61
CA SER A 173 -14.34 -11.00 -5.65
C SER A 173 -13.48 -12.14 -5.08
N GLU A 174 -12.66 -11.87 -4.05
CA GLU A 174 -11.88 -12.88 -3.33
C GLU A 174 -12.78 -13.82 -2.52
N ILE A 175 -13.79 -13.28 -1.83
CA ILE A 175 -14.77 -14.07 -1.09
C ILE A 175 -15.56 -14.97 -2.05
N ILE A 176 -16.05 -14.42 -3.16
CA ILE A 176 -16.80 -15.20 -4.17
C ILE A 176 -15.89 -16.27 -4.82
N GLY A 177 -14.64 -15.94 -5.12
CA GLY A 177 -13.65 -16.89 -5.65
C GLY A 177 -13.38 -18.05 -4.69
N SER A 178 -13.32 -17.79 -3.38
CA SER A 178 -13.17 -18.83 -2.35
C SER A 178 -14.40 -19.74 -2.21
N PHE A 179 -15.60 -19.25 -2.53
CA PHE A 179 -16.83 -20.06 -2.56
C PHE A 179 -16.97 -20.93 -3.82
N THR A 180 -16.34 -20.54 -4.94
CA THR A 180 -16.31 -21.38 -6.16
C THR A 180 -15.26 -22.49 -6.13
N ALA A 181 -14.38 -22.50 -5.13
CA ALA A 181 -13.34 -23.51 -4.94
C ALA A 181 -13.72 -24.60 -3.93
N ILE A 182 -15.01 -24.99 -3.84
CA ILE A 182 -15.39 -26.22 -3.14
C ILE A 182 -14.99 -27.40 -4.04
N PRO A 183 -14.07 -28.30 -3.62
CA PRO A 183 -13.76 -29.48 -4.40
C PRO A 183 -14.98 -30.41 -4.43
N THR A 184 -15.54 -30.68 -5.60
CA THR A 184 -16.58 -31.71 -5.82
C THR A 184 -16.02 -33.14 -5.76
N ALA A 185 -15.23 -33.45 -4.73
CA ALA A 185 -14.69 -34.79 -4.52
C ALA A 185 -14.63 -35.11 -3.03
N TYR A 186 -15.79 -35.38 -2.43
CA TYR A 186 -15.88 -36.14 -1.17
C TYR A 186 -16.47 -37.51 -1.46
N SER A 187 -15.60 -38.52 -1.60
CA SER A 187 -15.99 -39.93 -1.61
C SER A 187 -15.90 -40.46 -0.17
N PRO A 188 -16.98 -41.00 0.42
CA PRO A 188 -16.94 -41.51 1.79
C PRO A 188 -16.15 -42.84 1.87
N PRO A 189 -15.46 -43.12 2.99
CA PRO A 189 -14.41 -44.15 3.07
C PRO A 189 -14.89 -45.60 3.29
N TRP A 190 -16.11 -45.97 2.88
CA TRP A 190 -16.66 -47.32 3.15
C TRP A 190 -17.06 -48.15 1.93
N SER A 191 -16.61 -47.83 0.72
CA SER A 191 -16.78 -48.73 -0.42
C SER A 191 -15.81 -49.92 -0.35
N VAL A 192 -16.04 -50.82 0.59
CA VAL A 192 -15.44 -52.16 0.67
C VAL A 192 -16.46 -53.14 0.10
N GLY A 193 -16.03 -53.96 -0.86
CA GLY A 193 -16.87 -54.90 -1.59
C GLY A 193 -17.62 -55.86 -0.67
N VAL A 194 -18.90 -56.08 -0.99
CA VAL A 194 -19.74 -57.08 -0.34
C VAL A 194 -19.76 -58.33 -1.22
N PRO A 195 -19.28 -59.50 -0.75
CA PRO A 195 -19.52 -60.76 -1.42
C PRO A 195 -21.01 -61.15 -1.28
N SER A 196 -21.62 -61.59 -2.37
CA SER A 196 -22.98 -62.13 -2.38
C SER A 196 -23.06 -63.41 -1.54
N LEU A 197 -23.61 -63.30 -0.34
CA LEU A 197 -24.17 -64.44 0.40
C LEU A 197 -25.70 -64.29 0.38
N TRP A 198 -26.38 -65.43 0.27
CA TRP A 198 -27.83 -65.62 0.21
C TRP A 198 -28.44 -65.62 -1.20
N GLY A 199 -28.35 -66.79 -1.83
CA GLY A 199 -29.56 -67.34 -2.45
C GLY A 199 -30.51 -67.79 -1.35
N ASP A 200 -31.81 -67.69 -1.61
CA ASP A 200 -32.66 -68.87 -1.57
C ASP A 200 -34.00 -68.59 -2.23
N ASP A 201 -34.43 -69.64 -2.91
CA ASP A 201 -35.73 -69.87 -3.50
C ASP A 201 -36.86 -69.74 -2.49
N ALA A 202 -38.04 -69.30 -2.94
CA ALA A 202 -39.27 -70.11 -2.88
C ALA A 202 -40.54 -69.34 -3.28
N ALA A 203 -41.25 -69.92 -4.26
CA ALA A 203 -42.71 -70.06 -4.39
C ALA A 203 -43.59 -68.79 -4.49
N GLY A 204 -44.52 -68.64 -5.43
CA GLY A 204 -45.06 -69.56 -6.44
C GLY A 204 -46.51 -69.17 -6.82
N LYS A 205 -46.94 -69.61 -8.01
CA LYS A 205 -48.32 -69.65 -8.57
C LYS A 205 -48.90 -68.29 -9.06
N GLY A 206 -49.50 -68.17 -10.24
CA GLY A 206 -49.82 -69.15 -11.29
C GLY A 206 -50.65 -68.52 -12.44
N ASN A 207 -50.74 -69.27 -13.55
CA ASN A 207 -51.75 -69.28 -14.63
C ASN A 207 -52.10 -68.01 -15.43
N SER A 208 -51.83 -68.06 -16.74
CA SER A 208 -52.84 -68.22 -17.81
C SER A 208 -52.13 -68.32 -19.17
N THR A 209 -52.13 -69.49 -19.83
CA THR A 209 -53.02 -69.92 -20.93
C THR A 209 -52.54 -69.50 -22.32
N GLN A 210 -52.43 -70.52 -23.18
CA GLN A 210 -52.04 -70.55 -24.59
C GLN A 210 -52.95 -69.73 -25.52
N ALA A 211 -52.38 -69.34 -26.65
CA ALA A 211 -52.89 -69.36 -28.04
C ALA A 211 -52.26 -68.14 -28.75
N GLY A 212 -51.61 -68.21 -29.91
CA GLY A 212 -51.56 -69.19 -30.98
C GLY A 212 -51.53 -68.39 -32.29
N GLN A 213 -50.65 -68.80 -33.22
CA GLN A 213 -50.69 -68.54 -34.68
C GLN A 213 -50.44 -67.08 -35.12
N ALA A 214 -49.74 -66.77 -36.22
CA ALA A 214 -49.12 -67.55 -37.30
C ALA A 214 -47.92 -66.75 -37.84
#